data_AF-A0A2G9TP81-F1
#
_entry.id   AF-A0A2G9TP81-F1
#
_cell.length_a   1.000
_cell.length_b   1.000
_cell.length_c   1.000
_cell.angle_alpha   90.00
_cell.angle_beta   90.00
_cell.angle_gamma   90.00
#
_symmetry.space_group_name_H-M   'P 1'
#
loop_
_entity.id
_entity.type
_entity.pdbx_description
1 polymer ?
#
loop_
_entity_poly.entity_id
_entity_poly.type
_entity_poly.pdbx_seq_one_letter_code
_entity_poly.pdbx_strand_id
1 'polypeptide(L)' 'MLFYFLCALLLLSAFTTEACIDAGPTEQCKEWKAEGKCKEPSMQGYMQAFCANTCRFCGW' A
#
# COMPACT_ATOMS: atom_id res chain seq x y z
N MET A 1 -16.00 30.33 12.05
CA MET A 1 -14.59 29.96 11.80
C MET A 1 -14.29 28.51 12.14
N LEU A 2 -14.77 27.98 13.29
CA LEU A 2 -14.64 26.57 13.67
C LEU A 2 -15.25 25.59 12.63
N PHE A 3 -16.43 25.91 12.09
CA PHE A 3 -17.08 25.12 11.05
C PHE A 3 -16.24 24.97 9.77
N TYR A 4 -15.54 26.04 9.36
CA TYR A 4 -14.63 26.00 8.21
C TYR A 4 -13.40 25.13 8.46
N PHE A 5 -12.86 25.16 9.69
CA PHE A 5 -11.73 24.32 10.10
C PHE A 5 -12.11 22.83 10.10
N LEU A 6 -13.31 22.50 10.60
CA LEU A 6 -13.84 21.14 10.57
C LEU A 6 -14.08 20.65 9.14
N CYS A 7 -14.64 21.49 8.26
CA CYS A 7 -14.77 21.17 6.84
C CYS A 7 -13.40 20.94 6.17
N ALA A 8 -12.41 21.79 6.44
CA ALA A 8 -11.06 21.64 5.88
C ALA A 8 -10.38 20.34 6.32
N LEU A 9 -10.54 19.94 7.59
CA LEU A 9 -10.03 18.67 8.12
C LEU A 9 -10.71 17.46 7.47
N LEU A 10 -12.04 17.49 7.31
CA LEU A 10 -12.80 16.42 6.64
C LEU A 10 -12.39 16.28 5.16
N LEU A 11 -12.15 17.39 4.47
CA LEU A 11 -11.67 17.39 3.09
C LEU A 11 -10.23 16.87 2.97
N LEU A 12 -9.35 17.14 3.94
CA LEU A 12 -8.00 16.58 3.98
C LEU A 12 -8.02 15.05 4.17
N SER A 13 -8.88 14.54 5.05
CA SER A 13 -9.05 13.10 5.30
C SER A 13 -9.63 12.36 4.08
N ALA A 14 -10.45 13.04 3.27
CA ALA A 14 -10.97 12.47 2.02
C ALA A 14 -9.88 12.32 0.94
N PHE A 15 -8.74 13.01 1.09
CA PHE A 15 -7.64 13.01 0.14
C PHE A 15 -6.39 12.27 0.65
N THR A 16 -6.51 11.44 1.68
CA THR A 16 -5.42 10.54 2.05
C THR A 16 -5.36 9.42 1.02
N THR A 17 -4.54 9.60 -0.02
CA THR A 17 -4.07 8.51 -0.86
C THR A 17 -3.55 7.42 0.06
N GLU A 18 -4.11 6.21 -0.02
CA GLU A 18 -3.59 5.08 0.73
C GLU A 18 -2.09 4.99 0.45
N ALA A 19 -1.28 5.15 1.51
CA ALA A 19 0.15 5.16 1.38
C ALA A 19 0.55 3.82 0.75
N CYS A 20 1.17 3.84 -0.43
CA CYS A 20 1.63 2.64 -1.10
C CYS A 20 2.91 2.15 -0.41
N ILE A 21 2.72 1.39 0.66
CA ILE A 21 3.80 0.85 1.50
C ILE A 21 3.63 -0.66 1.63
N ASP A 22 4.74 -1.34 1.89
CA ASP A 22 4.70 -2.75 2.26
C ASP A 22 4.26 -2.86 3.73
N ALA A 23 3.28 -3.72 4.00
CA ALA A 23 2.89 -4.05 5.37
C ALA A 23 3.81 -5.11 5.99
N GLY A 24 4.50 -5.90 5.16
CA GLY A 24 5.47 -6.92 5.57
C GLY A 24 6.90 -6.39 5.75
N PRO A 25 7.80 -7.19 6.33
CA PRO A 25 9.21 -6.81 6.49
C PRO A 25 9.90 -6.59 5.13
N THR A 26 10.62 -5.48 5.00
CA THR A 26 11.29 -5.07 3.75
C THR A 26 12.18 -6.16 3.14
N GLU A 27 13.00 -6.83 3.95
CA GLU A 27 13.91 -7.87 3.45
C GLU A 27 13.16 -9.11 2.95
N GLN A 28 12.07 -9.48 3.62
CA GLN A 28 11.25 -10.62 3.22
C GLN A 28 10.49 -10.33 1.91
N CYS A 29 9.96 -9.12 1.74
CA CYS A 29 9.34 -8.72 0.48
C CYS A 29 10.35 -8.70 -0.68
N LYS A 30 11.61 -8.27 -0.44
CA LYS A 30 12.68 -8.33 -1.44
C LYS A 30 13.02 -9.78 -1.83
N GLU A 31 13.15 -10.66 -0.85
CA GLU A 31 13.44 -12.09 -1.05
C GLU A 31 12.34 -12.74 -1.89
N TRP A 32 11.07 -12.60 -1.49
CA TRP A 32 9.95 -13.14 -2.24
C TRP A 32 9.81 -12.55 -3.65
N LYS A 33 10.14 -11.28 -3.83
CA LYS A 33 10.20 -10.69 -5.17
C LYS A 33 11.29 -11.35 -6.02
N ALA A 34 12.47 -11.61 -5.45
CA ALA A 34 13.56 -12.30 -6.14
C ALA A 34 13.20 -13.74 -6.49
N GLU A 35 12.42 -14.42 -5.65
CA GLU A 35 11.85 -15.75 -5.92
C GLU A 35 10.71 -15.75 -6.94
N GLY A 36 10.25 -14.58 -7.39
CA GLY A 36 9.18 -14.46 -8.40
C GLY A 36 7.75 -14.53 -7.84
N LYS A 37 7.57 -14.45 -6.52
CA LYS A 37 6.27 -14.59 -5.85
C LYS A 37 5.26 -13.52 -6.24
N CYS A 38 5.70 -12.33 -6.64
CA CYS A 38 4.82 -11.29 -7.18
C CYS A 38 4.04 -11.73 -8.43
N LYS A 39 4.50 -12.77 -9.16
CA LYS A 39 3.85 -13.28 -10.38
C LYS A 39 3.22 -14.65 -10.18
N GLU A 40 3.36 -15.24 -8.99
CA GLU A 40 2.84 -16.56 -8.68
C GLU A 40 1.35 -16.46 -8.30
N PRO A 41 0.41 -17.10 -9.05
CA PRO A 41 -1.02 -16.92 -8.83
C PRO A 41 -1.49 -17.33 -7.43
N SER A 42 -0.90 -18.36 -6.84
CA SER A 42 -1.20 -18.80 -5.48
C SER A 42 -0.78 -17.79 -4.41
N MET A 43 0.18 -16.92 -4.72
CA MET A 43 0.73 -15.92 -3.79
C MET A 43 0.23 -14.51 -4.07
N GLN A 44 -0.50 -14.28 -5.16
CA GLN A 44 -0.91 -12.95 -5.61
C GLN A 44 -1.63 -12.16 -4.51
N GLY A 45 -2.64 -12.76 -3.87
CA GLY A 45 -3.39 -12.08 -2.79
C GLY A 45 -2.51 -11.76 -1.59
N TYR A 46 -1.59 -12.65 -1.24
CA TYR A 46 -0.66 -12.45 -0.14
C TYR A 46 0.35 -11.32 -0.45
N MET A 47 0.91 -11.32 -1.66
CA MET A 47 1.84 -10.30 -2.11
C MET A 47 1.16 -8.93 -2.26
N GLN A 48 -0.11 -8.89 -2.65
CA GLN A 48 -0.91 -7.66 -2.66
C GLN A 48 -1.17 -7.10 -1.26
N ALA A 49 -1.37 -7.96 -0.26
CA ALA A 49 -1.60 -7.50 1.11
C ALA A 49 -0.32 -7.05 1.82
N PHE A 50 0.79 -7.78 1.65
CA PHE A 50 2.00 -7.57 2.45
C PHE A 50 3.11 -6.83 1.72
N CYS A 51 3.23 -7.01 0.41
CA CYS A 51 4.34 -6.49 -0.39
C CYS A 51 3.85 -5.63 -1.56
N ALA A 52 2.78 -4.87 -1.34
CA ALA A 52 2.08 -4.09 -2.35
C ALA A 52 3.00 -3.10 -3.09
N ASN A 53 3.88 -2.42 -2.37
CA ASN A 53 4.82 -1.46 -2.95
C ASN A 53 5.98 -2.18 -3.64
N THR A 54 6.59 -3.18 -2.98
CA THR A 54 7.71 -3.96 -3.53
C THR A 54 7.33 -4.67 -4.83
N CYS A 55 6.12 -5.23 -4.91
CA CYS A 55 5.56 -5.87 -6.10
C CYS A 55 4.87 -4.89 -7.07
N ARG A 56 4.79 -3.59 -6.73
CA ARG A 56 4.16 -2.53 -7.55
C ARG A 56 2.69 -2.77 -7.88
N PHE A 57 1.92 -3.18 -6.88
CA PHE A 57 0.47 -3.34 -6.98
C PHE A 57 -0.32 -2.08 -6.63
N CYS A 58 0.31 -1.09 -5.98
CA CYS A 58 -0.27 0.21 -5.65
C CYS A 58 0.53 1.38 -6.24
N GLY A 59 0.05 2.61 -6.01
CA GLY A 59 0.77 3.85 -6.35
C GLY A 59 0.52 4.39 -7.76
N TRP A 60 -0.73 4.29 -8.24
CA TRP A 60 -1.21 4.82 -9.52
C TRP A 60 -1.79 6.23 -9.36
#